data_AF-A0A6M5YJ97-F1
#
_entry.id   AF-A0A6M5YJ97-F1
#
_cell.length_a   1.000
_cell.length_b   1.000
_cell.length_c   1.000
_cell.angle_alpha   90.00
_cell.angle_beta   90.00
_cell.angle_gamma   90.00
#
_symmetry.space_group_name_H-M   'P 1'
#
loop_
_entity.id
_entity.type
_entity.pdbx_description
1 polymer ?
#
loop_
_entity_poly.entity_id
_entity_poly.type
_entity_poly.pdbx_seq_one_letter_code
_entity_poly.pdbx_strand_id
1 'polypeptide(L)' 'MTIVPQPCARCGELIPAERIEAVPETMVCVQCSQEIGGEFKVFVTPERTSKDGSLKKNYGGYSTRKVRKPLKPKGQA' A
#
# COMPACT_ATOMS: atom_id res chain seq x y z
N MET A 1 12.92 -15.31 10.18
CA MET A 1 11.79 -15.14 9.25
C MET A 1 12.22 -15.73 7.93
N THR A 2 11.52 -16.73 7.39
CA THR A 2 11.86 -17.35 6.10
C THR A 2 11.28 -16.52 4.96
N ILE A 3 12.14 -15.94 4.14
CA ILE A 3 11.73 -15.18 2.95
C ILE A 3 11.35 -16.20 1.89
N VAL A 4 10.06 -16.30 1.60
CA VAL A 4 9.57 -17.18 0.55
C VAL A 4 9.61 -16.40 -0.76
N PRO A 5 10.43 -16.82 -1.74
CA PRO A 5 10.41 -16.19 -3.06
C PRO A 5 9.04 -16.39 -3.68
N GLN A 6 8.40 -15.30 -4.08
CA GLN A 6 7.06 -15.28 -4.67
C GLN A 6 7.08 -14.53 -6.00
N PRO A 7 6.31 -14.96 -7.01
CA PRO A 7 6.22 -14.28 -8.29
C PRO A 7 5.39 -13.00 -8.19
N CYS A 8 5.75 -12.01 -9.00
CA CYS A 8 5.04 -10.76 -9.13
C CYS A 8 3.66 -10.99 -9.77
N ALA A 9 2.60 -10.50 -9.13
CA ALA A 9 1.23 -10.62 -9.65
C ALA A 9 1.00 -9.84 -10.96
N ARG A 10 1.89 -8.93 -11.36
CA ARG A 10 1.79 -8.15 -12.61
C ARG A 10 2.60 -8.72 -13.77
N CYS A 11 3.87 -9.08 -13.55
CA CYS A 11 4.77 -9.53 -14.61
C CYS A 11 5.21 -11.00 -14.50
N GLY A 12 4.93 -11.68 -13.39
CA GLY A 12 5.34 -13.06 -13.15
C GLY A 12 6.80 -13.25 -12.69
N GLU A 13 7.64 -12.21 -12.80
CA GLU A 13 9.03 -12.27 -12.32
C GLU A 13 9.12 -12.41 -10.80
N LEU A 14 10.19 -13.05 -10.31
CA LEU A 14 10.42 -13.20 -8.87
C LEU A 14 10.58 -11.85 -8.19
N ILE A 15 9.88 -11.66 -7.08
CA ILE A 15 10.03 -10.46 -6.26
C ILE A 15 11.38 -10.54 -5.51
N PRO A 16 12.23 -9.49 -5.57
CA PRO A 16 13.49 -9.46 -4.85
C PRO A 16 13.30 -9.67 -3.35
N ALA A 17 14.17 -10.45 -2.71
CA ALA A 17 14.10 -10.76 -1.28
C ALA A 17 14.06 -9.48 -0.41
N GLU A 18 14.92 -8.51 -0.72
CA GLU A 18 15.00 -7.21 -0.03
C GLU A 18 13.64 -6.48 -0.02
N ARG A 19 12.85 -6.63 -1.09
CA ARG A 19 11.52 -6.02 -1.17
C ARG A 19 10.52 -6.74 -0.28
N ILE A 20 10.56 -8.07 -0.23
CA ILE A 20 9.70 -8.87 0.64
C ILE A 20 10.04 -8.59 2.11
N GLU A 21 11.31 -8.39 2.43
CA GLU A 21 11.72 -7.97 3.78
C GLU A 21 11.20 -6.57 4.14
N ALA A 22 11.36 -5.59 3.24
CA ALA A 22 10.93 -4.22 3.49
C ALA A 22 9.40 -4.06 3.51
N VAL A 23 8.69 -4.80 2.66
CA VAL A 23 7.23 -4.77 2.53
C VAL A 23 6.72 -6.21 2.43
N PRO A 24 6.50 -6.90 3.56
CA PRO A 24 6.05 -8.30 3.58
C PRO A 24 4.69 -8.52 2.90
N GLU A 25 3.87 -7.48 2.90
CA GLU A 25 2.55 -7.43 2.27
C GLU A 25 2.62 -7.16 0.75
N THR A 26 3.81 -7.12 0.14
CA THR A 26 3.94 -6.86 -1.30
C THR A 26 3.52 -8.03 -2.17
N MET A 27 2.88 -7.74 -3.30
CA MET A 27 2.57 -8.74 -4.34
C MET A 27 3.15 -8.38 -5.71
N VAL A 28 3.95 -7.31 -5.80
CA VAL A 28 4.52 -6.84 -7.06
C VAL A 28 6.01 -6.60 -6.93
N CYS A 29 6.76 -6.77 -8.01
CA CYS A 29 8.18 -6.41 -8.04
C CYS A 29 8.39 -4.89 -7.98
N VAL A 30 9.62 -4.46 -7.74
CA VAL A 30 10.00 -3.03 -7.62
C VAL A 30 9.61 -2.24 -8.89
N GLN A 31 9.92 -2.79 -10.06
CA GLN A 31 9.63 -2.15 -11.35
C GLN A 31 8.12 -1.96 -11.55
N CYS A 32 7.34 -3.03 -11.40
CA CYS A 32 5.88 -2.97 -11.54
C CYS A 32 5.22 -2.04 -10.51
N SER A 33 5.81 -1.90 -9.31
CA SER A 33 5.37 -0.96 -8.29
C SER A 33 5.63 0.49 -8.67
N GLN A 34 6.77 0.79 -9.31
CA GLN A 34 7.10 2.14 -9.77
C GLN A 34 6.14 2.59 -10.88
N GLU A 35 5.82 1.71 -11.83
CA GLU A 35 4.90 2.00 -12.93
C GLU A 35 3.47 2.38 -12.50
N ILE A 36 2.93 1.71 -11.46
CA ILE A 36 1.56 1.97 -10.97
C ILE A 36 1.49 3.04 -9.89
N GLY A 37 2.63 3.65 -9.53
CA GLY A 37 2.72 4.61 -8.43
C GLY A 37 2.37 3.97 -7.08
N GLY A 38 2.86 2.76 -6.83
CA GLY A 38 2.67 2.02 -5.59
C GLY A 38 1.39 1.17 -5.55
N GLU A 39 1.48 0.10 -4.78
CA GLU A 39 0.45 -0.94 -4.60
C GLU A 39 -0.65 -0.58 -3.59
N PHE A 40 -0.38 0.34 -2.67
CA PHE A 40 -1.33 0.79 -1.65
C PHE A 40 -1.80 2.22 -1.91
N LYS A 41 -3.07 2.46 -1.63
CA LYS A 41 -3.64 3.78 -1.41
C LYS A 41 -3.69 4.04 0.09
N VAL A 42 -3.04 5.11 0.54
CA VAL A 42 -3.02 5.50 1.95
C VAL A 42 -4.08 6.57 2.16
N PHE A 43 -5.04 6.28 3.02
CA PHE A 43 -6.04 7.24 3.49
C PHE A 43 -5.57 7.82 4.81
N VAL A 44 -5.60 9.14 4.91
CA VAL A 44 -5.23 9.88 6.12
C VAL A 44 -6.48 10.55 6.65
N THR A 45 -6.93 10.16 7.84
CA THR A 45 -8.12 10.70 8.48
C THR A 45 -7.70 11.52 9.69
N PRO A 46 -7.93 12.84 9.71
CA PRO A 46 -7.59 13.66 10.86
C PRO A 46 -8.54 13.36 12.01
N GLU A 47 -7.99 13.12 13.18
CA GLU A 47 -8.75 12.80 14.40
C GLU A 47 -9.21 14.08 15.08
N ARG A 48 -10.53 14.26 15.18
CA ARG A 48 -11.11 15.41 15.87
C ARG A 48 -11.04 15.20 17.36
N THR A 49 -10.50 16.18 18.07
CA THR A 49 -10.46 16.19 19.55
C THR A 49 -11.69 16.86 20.16
N SER A 50 -12.47 17.57 19.35
CA SER A 50 -13.72 18.22 19.77
C SER A 50 -14.84 17.20 19.98
N LYS A 51 -15.87 17.57 20.77
CA LYS A 51 -17.11 16.79 20.90
C LYS A 51 -17.74 16.52 19.52
N ASP A 52 -18.33 15.33 19.37
CA ASP A 52 -19.05 14.93 18.17
C ASP A 52 -20.12 15.99 17.79
N GLY A 53 -20.18 16.35 16.51
CA GLY A 53 -21.02 17.45 16.00
C GLY A 53 -20.48 18.87 16.18
N SER A 54 -19.36 19.09 16.88
CA SER A 54 -18.77 20.44 17.01
C SER A 54 -18.21 20.95 15.68
N LEU A 55 -18.54 22.21 15.35
CA LEU A 55 -18.05 22.90 14.15
C LEU A 55 -16.58 23.32 14.24
N LYS A 56 -16.00 23.37 15.45
CA LYS A 56 -14.59 23.74 15.66
C LYS A 56 -13.66 22.64 15.17
N LYS A 57 -12.85 22.97 14.16
CA LYS A 57 -11.86 22.08 13.56
C LYS A 57 -10.59 22.04 14.44
N ASN A 58 -10.62 21.19 15.46
CA ASN A 58 -9.43 20.86 16.24
C ASN A 58 -9.01 19.44 15.90
N TYR A 59 -7.76 19.28 15.44
CA TYR A 59 -7.19 17.99 15.10
C TYR A 59 -6.04 17.67 16.05
N GLY A 60 -6.09 16.52 16.71
CA GLY A 60 -5.07 16.07 17.67
C GLY A 60 -4.09 15.05 17.10
N GLY A 61 -4.42 14.48 15.94
CA GLY A 61 -3.66 13.42 15.32
C GLY A 61 -4.22 13.05 13.95
N TYR A 62 -3.59 12.04 13.35
CA TYR A 62 -4.00 11.49 12.07
C TYR A 62 -3.96 9.96 12.17
N SER A 63 -5.08 9.32 11.86
CA SER A 63 -5.12 7.88 11.61
C SER A 63 -4.80 7.62 10.14
N THR A 64 -4.00 6.58 9.88
CA THR A 64 -3.66 6.15 8.52
C THR A 64 -4.23 4.77 8.24
N ARG A 65 -4.90 4.61 7.10
CA ARG A 65 -5.39 3.32 6.62
C ARG A 65 -4.78 3.02 5.25
N LYS A 66 -4.12 1.88 5.12
CA LYS A 66 -3.67 1.36 3.82
C LYS A 66 -4.78 0.50 3.20
N VAL A 67 -5.07 0.74 1.92
CA VAL A 67 -5.98 -0.09 1.11
C VAL A 67 -5.25 -0.49 -0.15
N ARG A 68 -5.23 -1.78 -0.48
CA ARG A 68 -4.55 -2.27 -1.68
C ARG A 68 -5.33 -1.86 -2.93
N LYS A 69 -4.62 -1.38 -3.95
CA LYS A 69 -5.20 -1.10 -5.27
C LYS A 69 -5.50 -2.41 -6.03
N PRO A 70 -6.50 -2.44 -6.93
CA PRO A 70 -6.67 -3.58 -7.83
C PRO A 70 -5.46 -3.68 -8.76
N LEU A 71 -4.80 -4.83 -8.78
CA LEU A 71 -3.65 -5.10 -9.64
C LEU A 71 -4.14 -5.67 -10.97
N LYS A 72 -3.75 -5.04 -12.08
CA LYS A 72 -3.96 -5.58 -13.43
C LYS A 72 -2.65 -6.22 -13.95
N PRO A 73 -2.68 -7.45 -14.50
CA PRO A 73 -1.52 -8.08 -15.11
C PRO A 73 -1.02 -7.27 -16.31
N LYS A 74 0.29 -7.25 -16.55
CA LYS A 74 0.88 -6.62 -17.74
C LYS A 74 0.41 -7.41 -18.97
N GLY A 75 -0.17 -6.72 -19.96
CA GLY A 75 -0.61 -7.32 -21.23
C GLY A 75 -2.10 -7.62 -21.33
N GLN A 76 -2.91 -7.40 -20.29
CA GLN A 76 -4.37 -7.36 -20.42
C GLN A 76 -4.82 -5.90 -20.46
N ALA A 77 -5.13 -5.43 -21.67
CA ALA A 77 -5.78 -4.13 -21.92
C ALA A 77 -7.27 -4.21 -21.56
#